data_AF-A0A5K7Z104-F1
#
_entry.id   AF-A0A5K7Z104-F1
#
_cell.length_a   1.000
_cell.length_b   1.000
_cell.length_c   1.000
_cell.angle_alpha   90.00
_cell.angle_beta   90.00
_cell.angle_gamma   90.00
#
_symmetry.space_group_name_H-M   'P 1'
#
loop_
_entity.id
_entity.type
_entity.pdbx_description
1 polymer ?
#
loop_
_entity_poly.entity_id
_entity_poly.type
_entity_poly.pdbx_seq_one_letter_code
_entity_poly.pdbx_strand_id
1 'polypeptide(L)'
;MGNLTVGELKKRLSVYKDSAKISFAGGLTFYQLKTWSDNELFVEFNEPEGYLSDEFRKRNPGVKVVFIDPTGANCSASGIIGDVDVSVR
;
A
#
# COMPACT_ATOMS: atom_id res chain seq x y z
N MET A 1 2.24 18.17 3.72
CA MET A 1 1.93 17.17 2.67
C MET A 1 0.44 17.28 2.39
N GLY A 2 0.05 17.59 1.16
CA GLY A 2 -1.37 17.76 0.80
C GLY A 2 -2.03 16.44 0.41
N ASN A 3 -3.32 16.31 0.66
CA ASN A 3 -4.12 15.18 0.20
C ASN A 3 -4.31 15.28 -1.32
N LEU A 4 -4.27 14.15 -2.03
CA LEU A 4 -4.58 14.08 -3.45
C LEU A 4 -6.10 13.90 -3.62
N THR A 5 -6.77 14.86 -4.25
CA THR A 5 -8.20 14.75 -4.57
C THR A 5 -8.45 13.99 -5.87
N VAL A 6 -9.68 13.49 -6.06
CA VAL A 6 -10.11 12.89 -7.32
C VAL A 6 -9.98 13.87 -8.49
N GLY A 7 -10.30 15.15 -8.28
CA GLY A 7 -10.19 16.19 -9.30
C GLY A 7 -8.74 16.43 -9.76
N GLU A 8 -7.80 16.47 -8.82
CA GLU A 8 -6.38 16.59 -9.13
C GLU A 8 -5.85 15.36 -9.84
N LEU A 9 -6.25 14.16 -9.43
CA LEU A 9 -5.88 12.92 -10.12
C LEU A 9 -6.39 12.91 -11.56
N LYS A 10 -7.66 13.25 -11.80
CA LYS A 10 -8.24 13.39 -13.15
C LYS A 10 -7.43 14.37 -14.01
N LYS A 11 -7.08 15.54 -13.47
CA LYS A 11 -6.27 16.54 -14.17
C LYS A 11 -4.87 16.02 -14.53
N ARG A 12 -4.23 15.27 -13.65
CA ARG A 12 -2.91 14.68 -13.92
C ARG A 12 -2.98 13.56 -14.97
N LEU A 13 -4.07 12.80 -14.98
CA LEU A 13 -4.25 11.69 -15.91
C LEU A 13 -4.70 12.11 -17.31
N SER A 14 -5.24 13.33 -17.49
CA SER A 14 -5.84 13.78 -18.75
C SER A 14 -4.87 13.87 -19.94
N VAL A 15 -3.56 13.81 -19.71
CA VAL A 15 -2.53 13.81 -20.76
C VAL A 15 -2.23 12.41 -21.30
N TYR A 16 -2.69 11.36 -20.62
CA TYR A 16 -2.49 9.97 -21.00
C TYR A 16 -3.71 9.44 -21.77
N LYS A 17 -3.50 8.40 -22.58
CA LYS A 17 -4.61 7.67 -23.24
C LYS A 17 -5.37 6.85 -22.20
N ASP A 18 -6.66 6.61 -22.43
CA ASP A 18 -7.48 5.76 -21.55
C ASP A 18 -6.94 4.33 -21.39
N SER A 19 -6.18 3.83 -22.37
CA SER A 19 -5.52 2.53 -22.32
C SER A 19 -4.19 2.51 -21.57
N ALA A 20 -3.72 3.66 -21.08
CA ALA A 20 -2.50 3.73 -20.29
C ALA A 20 -2.66 2.96 -18.98
N LYS A 21 -1.69 2.11 -18.66
CA LYS A 21 -1.68 1.36 -17.42
C LYS A 21 -1.13 2.23 -16.29
N ILE A 22 -1.77 2.18 -15.13
CA ILE A 22 -1.21 2.66 -13.87
C ILE A 22 -0.51 1.47 -13.21
N SER A 23 0.75 1.66 -12.81
CA SER A 23 1.53 0.65 -12.08
C SER A 23 2.03 1.25 -10.78
N PHE A 24 2.10 0.42 -9.75
CA PHE A 24 2.57 0.81 -8.42
C PHE A 24 3.98 0.26 -8.20
N ALA A 25 4.84 1.07 -7.58
CA ALA A 25 6.20 0.66 -7.26
C ALA A 25 6.20 -0.43 -6.18
N GLY A 26 7.27 -1.24 -6.15
CA GLY A 26 7.41 -2.30 -5.14
C GLY A 26 6.57 -3.55 -5.42
N GLY A 27 6.06 -3.73 -6.64
CA GLY A 27 5.30 -4.92 -7.04
C GLY A 27 3.85 -4.93 -6.57
N LEU A 28 3.37 -3.82 -5.97
CA LEU A 28 2.00 -3.72 -5.49
C LEU A 28 0.99 -3.80 -6.63
N THR A 29 -0.12 -4.45 -6.37
CA THR A 29 -1.21 -4.61 -7.32
C THR A 29 -2.48 -3.98 -6.79
N PHE A 30 -3.18 -3.23 -7.65
CA PHE A 30 -4.44 -2.59 -7.29
C PHE A 30 -5.49 -3.65 -6.93
N TYR A 31 -6.15 -3.45 -5.79
CA TYR A 31 -7.31 -4.24 -5.41
C TYR A 31 -8.60 -3.48 -5.71
N GLN A 32 -8.85 -2.39 -4.97
CA GLN A 32 -10.07 -1.59 -5.12
C GLN A 32 -9.89 -0.15 -4.64
N LEU A 33 -10.86 0.69 -5.00
CA LEU A 33 -11.11 1.96 -4.33
C LEU A 33 -12.24 1.76 -3.32
N LYS A 34 -11.98 2.03 -2.05
CA LYS A 34 -12.94 1.85 -0.97
C LYS A 34 -13.33 3.20 -0.39
N THR A 35 -14.64 3.46 -0.31
CA THR A 35 -15.16 4.65 0.37
C THR A 35 -14.94 4.52 1.88
N TRP A 36 -14.24 5.51 2.44
CA TRP A 36 -14.02 5.63 3.88
C TRP A 36 -14.98 6.63 4.52
N SER A 37 -15.23 7.75 3.86
CA SER A 37 -16.21 8.77 4.24
C SER A 37 -16.80 9.45 3.01
N ASP A 38 -17.74 10.37 3.19
CA ASP A 38 -18.44 11.08 2.09
C ASP A 38 -17.48 11.69 1.05
N ASN A 39 -16.26 12.09 1.46
CA ASN A 39 -15.27 12.73 0.59
C ASN A 39 -13.88 12.08 0.65
N GLU A 40 -13.79 10.83 1.10
CA GLU A 40 -12.50 10.14 1.23
C GLU A 40 -12.56 8.71 0.66
N LEU A 41 -11.59 8.41 -0.19
CA LEU A 41 -11.40 7.10 -0.81
C LEU A 41 -10.02 6.58 -0.41
N PHE A 42 -9.97 5.30 -0.03
CA PHE A 42 -8.72 4.57 0.11
C PHE A 42 -8.42 3.80 -1.16
N VAL A 43 -7.14 3.80 -1.54
CA VAL A 43 -6.60 2.87 -2.53
C VAL A 43 -6.12 1.65 -1.76
N GLU A 44 -6.79 0.51 -1.95
CA GLU A 44 -6.37 -0.75 -1.36
C GLU A 44 -5.56 -1.57 -2.38
N PHE A 45 -4.56 -2.29 -1.87
CA PHE A 45 -3.70 -3.20 -2.61
C PHE A 45 -4.05 -4.65 -2.29
N ASN A 46 -3.71 -5.59 -3.19
CA ASN A 46 -3.96 -7.01 -2.91
C ASN A 46 -2.96 -7.58 -1.89
N GLU A 47 -1.82 -6.93 -1.72
CA GLU A 47 -0.77 -7.36 -0.81
C GLU A 47 -1.16 -7.06 0.64
N PRO A 48 -0.97 -8.01 1.57
CA PRO A 48 -1.24 -7.79 2.99
C PRO A 48 -0.30 -6.76 3.60
N GLU A 49 -0.84 -5.89 4.44
CA GLU A 49 -0.04 -5.00 5.27
C GLU A 49 0.62 -5.78 6.41
N GLY A 50 1.93 -5.59 6.59
CA GLY A 50 2.67 -6.19 7.68
C GLY A 50 2.51 -5.40 8.98
N TYR A 51 2.30 -6.12 10.08
CA TYR A 51 2.34 -5.52 11.41
C TYR A 51 3.75 -5.04 11.74
N LEU A 52 3.87 -3.78 12.16
CA LEU A 52 5.13 -3.19 12.60
C LEU A 52 5.12 -3.02 14.12
N SER A 53 6.02 -3.72 14.80
CA SER A 53 6.19 -3.61 16.26
C SER A 53 6.64 -2.21 16.67
N ASP A 54 6.33 -1.82 17.91
CA ASP A 54 6.73 -0.53 18.47
C ASP A 54 8.25 -0.34 18.46
N GLU A 55 9.01 -1.40 18.73
CA GLU A 55 10.47 -1.35 18.66
C GLU A 55 10.96 -1.09 17.23
N PHE A 56 10.37 -1.77 16.23
CA PHE A 56 10.71 -1.51 14.84
C PHE A 56 10.40 -0.07 14.43
N ARG A 57 9.21 0.45 14.79
CA ARG A 57 8.80 1.84 14.50
C ARG A 57 9.73 2.85 15.17
N LYS A 58 10.17 2.60 16.42
CA LYS A 58 11.13 3.44 17.14
C LYS A 58 12.50 3.47 16.45
N ARG A 59 12.99 2.31 15.99
CA ARG A 59 14.27 2.21 15.27
C ARG A 59 14.19 2.78 13.85
N ASN A 60 13.02 2.74 13.22
CA ASN A 60 12.79 3.12 11.83
C ASN A 60 11.63 4.15 11.70
N PRO A 61 11.77 5.38 12.21
CA PRO A 61 10.68 6.37 12.22
C PRO A 61 10.24 6.82 10.81
N GLY A 62 11.05 6.54 9.78
CA GLY A 62 10.70 6.80 8.38
C GLY A 62 9.74 5.77 7.77
N VAL A 63 9.54 4.61 8.41
CA VAL A 63 8.68 3.53 7.89
C VAL A 63 7.28 3.68 8.47
N LYS A 64 6.29 3.94 7.61
CA LYS A 64 4.88 4.06 8.01
C LYS A 64 4.11 2.75 7.89
N VAL A 65 4.33 2.02 6.80
CA VAL A 65 3.65 0.79 6.42
C VAL A 65 4.62 -0.09 5.62
N VAL A 66 4.43 -1.40 5.68
CA VAL A 66 5.10 -2.37 4.80
C VAL A 66 4.05 -3.29 4.20
N PHE A 67 4.25 -3.69 2.95
CA PHE A 67 3.44 -4.71 2.29
C PHE A 67 4.27 -5.97 2.15
N ILE A 68 3.64 -7.11 2.38
CA ILE A 68 4.28 -8.41 2.34
C ILE A 68 3.92 -9.09 1.02
N ASP A 69 4.91 -9.66 0.34
CA ASP A 69 4.66 -10.54 -0.80
C ASP A 69 3.95 -11.80 -0.31
N PRO A 70 2.68 -12.05 -0.71
CA PRO A 70 1.92 -13.20 -0.23
C PRO A 70 2.50 -14.53 -0.71
N THR A 71 3.34 -14.53 -1.76
CA THR A 71 4.01 -15.74 -2.28
C THR A 71 5.31 -16.05 -1.52
N GLY A 72 5.94 -15.03 -0.94
CA GLY A 72 7.16 -15.17 -0.14
C GLY A 72 6.90 -15.42 1.34
N ALA A 73 5.69 -15.16 1.83
CA ALA A 73 5.30 -15.36 3.22
C ALA A 73 4.51 -16.66 3.40
N ASN A 74 4.89 -17.48 4.39
CA ASN A 74 4.16 -18.71 4.74
C ASN A 74 2.80 -18.37 5.37
N CYS A 75 1.80 -18.09 4.54
CA CYS A 75 0.47 -17.73 4.97
C CYS A 75 -0.24 -18.89 5.70
N SER A 76 -0.37 -18.82 7.03
CA SER A 76 -1.21 -19.74 7.79
C SER A 76 -2.66 -19.23 7.87
N ALA A 77 -3.63 -20.14 7.90
CA ALA A 77 -5.06 -19.80 7.96
C ALA A 77 -5.48 -19.00 9.22
N SER A 78 -4.61 -18.91 10.23
CA SER A 78 -4.86 -18.21 11.50
C SER A 78 -4.36 -16.76 11.52
N GLY A 79 -3.88 -16.21 10.40
CA GLY A 79 -3.58 -14.78 10.28
C GLY A 79 -2.34 -14.29 11.05
N ILE A 80 -1.50 -15.21 11.54
CA ILE A 80 -0.15 -14.88 12.01
C ILE A 80 0.83 -15.69 11.18
N ILE A 81 1.67 -14.95 10.47
CA ILE A 81 2.71 -15.45 9.57
C ILE A 81 3.99 -14.86 10.15
N GLY A 82 4.99 -15.72 10.37
CA GLY A 82 6.15 -15.43 11.20
C GLY A 82 6.92 -14.14 10.88
N ASP A 83 7.89 -13.84 11.74
CA ASP A 83 8.68 -12.62 11.64
C ASP A 83 9.44 -12.57 10.30
N VAL A 84 9.18 -11.53 9.51
CA VAL A 84 9.99 -11.19 8.33
C VAL A 84 10.98 -10.11 8.75
N ASP A 85 12.27 -10.38 8.63
CA ASP A 85 13.30 -9.40 8.92
C ASP A 85 13.37 -8.36 7.79
N VAL A 86 12.98 -7.13 8.10
CA VAL A 86 12.97 -6.01 7.14
C VAL A 86 14.21 -5.16 7.39
N SER A 87 15.22 -5.32 6.53
CA SER A 87 16.38 -4.45 6.50
C SER A 87 16.12 -3.23 5.61
N VAL A 88 16.11 -2.03 6.21
CA VAL A 88 16.04 -0.75 5.48
C VAL A 88 17.46 -0.18 5.37
N ARG A 89 17.89 0.22 4.17
CA ARG A 89 19.19 0.87 3.92
C ARG A 89 19.01 2.33 3.57
#